data_AF-J9DSA8-F1
#
_entry.id   AF-J9DSA8-F1
#
_cell.length_a   1.000
_cell.length_b   1.000
_cell.length_c   1.000
_cell.angle_alpha   90.00
_cell.angle_beta   90.00
_cell.angle_gamma   90.00
#
_symmetry.space_group_name_H-M   'P 1'
#
loop_
_entity.id
_entity.type
_entity.pdbx_description
1 polymer ?
#
loop_
_entity_poly.entity_id
_entity_poly.type
_entity_poly.pdbx_seq_one_letter_code
_entity_poly.pdbx_strand_id
1 'polypeptide(L)'
;LVIHSPESSPRWSSIAPLRILSFDIECTNRQGIFPEAHTDAVIQIANMVKIEGENEPFIRNCFVIGETAPVIGSEIIVSKSEEELLKVRRILKSFDPLLKIDFNLFSPS
;
A
#
# COMPACT_ATOMS: atom_id res chain seq x y z
N LEU A 1 5.90 33.81 12.12
CA LEU A 1 6.35 32.42 11.94
C LEU A 1 7.41 32.15 13.00
N VAL A 2 7.25 31.10 13.82
CA VAL A 2 8.25 30.67 14.79
C VAL A 2 8.76 29.30 14.34
N ILE A 3 10.08 29.15 14.22
CA ILE A 3 10.74 27.92 13.77
C ILE A 3 11.44 27.31 14.98
N HIS A 4 11.22 26.02 15.23
CA HIS A 4 11.89 25.28 16.28
C HIS A 4 12.96 24.38 15.67
N SER A 5 14.23 24.58 16.05
CA SER A 5 15.31 23.69 15.62
C SER A 5 15.24 22.35 16.37
N PRO A 6 15.45 21.21 15.69
CA PRO A 6 15.41 19.89 16.33
C PRO A 6 16.42 19.74 17.47
N GLU A 7 17.55 20.45 17.44
CA GLU A 7 18.57 20.39 18.50
C GLU A 7 18.23 21.25 19.74
N SER A 8 17.22 22.14 19.63
CA SER A 8 16.92 23.13 20.67
C SER A 8 16.20 22.56 21.89
N SER A 9 15.54 21.40 21.75
CA SER A 9 14.93 20.65 22.85
C SER A 9 14.56 19.24 22.39
N PRO A 10 14.71 18.21 23.24
CA PRO A 10 14.25 16.85 22.93
C PRO A 10 12.77 16.77 22.51
N ARG A 11 11.95 17.72 22.96
CA ARG A 11 10.53 17.84 22.57
C ARG A 11 10.35 18.14 21.08
N TRP A 12 11.29 18.82 20.45
CA TRP A 12 11.24 19.19 19.02
C TRP A 12 11.99 18.21 18.12
N SER A 13 12.62 17.18 18.71
CA SER A 13 13.34 16.14 17.98
C SER A 13 12.50 14.88 17.71
N SER A 14 11.33 14.73 18.34
CA SER A 14 10.49 13.53 18.18
C SER A 14 9.81 13.51 16.81
N ILE A 15 9.75 12.32 16.20
CA ILE A 15 9.01 12.08 14.95
C ILE A 15 7.52 12.01 15.27
N ALA A 16 6.69 12.65 14.46
CA ALA A 16 5.24 12.59 14.58
C ALA A 16 4.71 11.18 14.23
N PRO A 17 3.55 10.76 14.75
CA PRO A 17 2.96 9.45 14.43
C PRO A 17 2.42 9.44 12.99
N LEU A 18 3.29 9.16 12.03
CA LEU A 18 2.96 9.18 10.60
C LEU A 18 2.21 7.91 10.21
N ARG A 19 1.18 8.05 9.37
CA ARG A 19 0.56 6.89 8.71
C ARG A 19 1.35 6.53 7.47
N ILE A 20 1.89 5.33 7.45
CA ILE A 20 2.69 4.76 6.37
C ILE A 20 1.84 3.69 5.69
N LEU A 21 1.53 3.90 4.41
CA LEU A 21 0.90 2.91 3.54
C LEU A 21 2.00 2.19 2.74
N SER A 22 2.02 0.87 2.83
CA SER A 22 2.75 0.00 1.92
C SER A 22 1.75 -0.84 1.12
N PHE A 23 2.01 -1.01 -0.16
CA PHE A 23 1.18 -1.85 -1.02
C PHE A 23 2.05 -2.62 -2.01
N ASP A 24 1.47 -3.69 -2.54
CA ASP A 24 2.09 -4.58 -3.53
C ASP A 24 1.02 -5.01 -4.53
N ILE A 25 1.41 -5.21 -5.80
CA ILE A 25 0.49 -5.57 -6.88
C ILE A 25 0.95 -6.83 -7.58
N GLU A 26 -0.01 -7.69 -7.93
CA GLU A 26 0.24 -8.88 -8.73
C GLU A 26 -0.55 -8.81 -10.03
N CYS A 27 0.11 -9.17 -11.13
CA CYS A 27 -0.48 -9.14 -12.46
C CYS A 27 -0.60 -10.56 -13.04
N THR A 28 -1.47 -10.75 -14.02
CA THR A 28 -1.46 -11.97 -14.83
C THR A 28 -0.11 -12.14 -15.50
N ASN A 29 0.40 -13.37 -15.54
CA ASN A 29 1.73 -13.65 -16.09
C ASN A 29 1.63 -14.47 -17.38
N ARG A 30 2.36 -14.05 -18.43
CA ARG A 30 2.60 -14.81 -19.65
C ARG A 30 3.96 -15.52 -19.52
N GLN A 31 3.97 -16.85 -19.60
CA GLN A 31 5.19 -17.64 -19.36
C GLN A 31 6.41 -17.11 -20.13
N GLY A 32 7.45 -16.74 -19.38
CA GLY A 32 8.72 -16.26 -19.92
C GLY A 32 8.73 -14.81 -20.41
N ILE A 33 7.66 -14.04 -20.17
CA ILE A 33 7.53 -12.64 -20.59
C ILE A 33 7.32 -11.76 -19.35
N PHE A 34 8.04 -10.63 -19.28
CA PHE A 34 7.82 -9.65 -18.22
C PHE A 34 6.44 -8.98 -18.38
N PRO A 35 5.70 -8.71 -17.29
CA PRO A 35 4.37 -8.10 -17.39
C PRO A 35 4.38 -6.76 -18.13
N GLU A 36 3.42 -6.57 -19.04
CA GLU A 36 3.18 -5.34 -19.78
C GLU A 36 1.85 -4.71 -19.37
N ALA A 37 1.85 -3.44 -18.98
CA ALA A 37 0.68 -2.76 -18.41
C ALA A 37 -0.58 -2.72 -19.32
N HIS A 38 -0.42 -2.88 -20.64
CA HIS A 38 -1.54 -2.90 -21.59
C HIS A 38 -2.08 -4.29 -21.88
N THR A 39 -1.37 -5.34 -21.45
CA THR A 39 -1.66 -6.73 -21.80
C THR A 39 -1.98 -7.56 -20.56
N ASP A 40 -1.25 -7.32 -19.47
CA ASP A 40 -1.27 -8.13 -18.27
C ASP A 40 -2.06 -7.38 -17.17
N ALA A 41 -3.24 -7.92 -16.84
CA ALA A 41 -4.17 -7.29 -15.90
C ALA A 41 -3.68 -7.41 -14.46
N VAL A 42 -3.93 -6.38 -13.64
CA VAL A 42 -3.73 -6.44 -12.19
C VAL A 42 -4.82 -7.32 -11.58
N ILE A 43 -4.39 -8.38 -10.89
CA ILE A 43 -5.29 -9.36 -10.28
C ILE A 43 -5.32 -9.30 -8.76
N GLN A 44 -4.30 -8.75 -8.12
CA GLN A 44 -4.28 -8.54 -6.67
C GLN A 44 -3.61 -7.21 -6.29
N ILE A 45 -4.12 -6.58 -5.23
CA ILE A 45 -3.49 -5.43 -4.57
C ILE A 45 -3.54 -5.66 -3.07
N ALA A 46 -2.38 -5.95 -2.48
CA ALA A 46 -2.22 -6.07 -1.04
C ALA A 46 -1.87 -4.71 -0.45
N ASN A 47 -2.48 -4.34 0.68
CA ASN A 47 -2.22 -3.08 1.37
C ASN A 47 -2.01 -3.31 2.86
N MET A 48 -1.08 -2.54 3.41
CA MET A 48 -0.78 -2.48 4.83
C MET A 48 -0.63 -1.02 5.26
N VAL A 49 -1.29 -0.62 6.35
CA VAL A 49 -1.09 0.70 6.95
C VAL A 49 -0.59 0.55 8.38
N LYS A 50 0.50 1.27 8.68
CA LYS A 50 1.17 1.27 9.97
C LYS A 50 1.38 2.71 10.46
N ILE A 51 1.43 2.90 11.77
CA ILE A 51 1.84 4.17 12.38
C ILE A 51 3.35 4.10 12.69
N GLU A 52 4.08 5.15 12.36
CA GLU A 52 5.51 5.24 12.68
C GLU A 52 5.74 5.08 14.19
N GLY A 53 6.66 4.18 14.55
CA GLY A 53 6.96 3.83 15.95
C GLY A 53 6.10 2.70 16.54
N GLU A 54 5.00 2.31 15.91
CA GLU A 54 4.23 1.12 16.34
C GLU A 54 4.90 -0.18 15.88
N ASN A 55 4.56 -1.32 16.47
CA ASN A 55 5.11 -2.61 16.04
C ASN A 55 4.30 -3.20 14.88
N GLU A 56 2.98 -3.20 15.00
CA GLU A 56 2.07 -3.88 14.09
C GLU A 56 1.33 -2.88 13.18
N PRO A 57 1.01 -3.27 11.93
CA PRO A 57 0.07 -2.53 11.11
C PRO A 57 -1.35 -2.62 11.69
N PHE A 58 -2.12 -1.54 11.52
CA PHE A 58 -3.51 -1.47 11.96
C PHE A 58 -4.51 -1.70 10.82
N ILE A 59 -4.05 -1.65 9.57
CA ILE A 59 -4.82 -2.07 8.39
C ILE A 59 -4.00 -3.12 7.64
N ARG A 60 -4.63 -4.24 7.33
CA ARG A 60 -4.12 -5.28 6.43
C ARG A 60 -5.28 -5.76 5.57
N ASN A 61 -5.24 -5.49 4.26
CA ASN A 61 -6.23 -6.00 3.33
C ASN A 61 -5.62 -6.41 2.00
N CYS A 62 -6.32 -7.26 1.27
CA CYS A 62 -5.94 -7.68 -0.07
C CYS A 62 -7.16 -7.66 -0.97
N PHE A 63 -7.11 -6.84 -2.02
CA PHE A 63 -8.11 -6.84 -3.09
C PHE A 63 -7.70 -7.89 -4.11
N VAL A 64 -8.64 -8.74 -4.53
CA VAL A 64 -8.34 -9.84 -5.46
C VAL A 64 -9.46 -10.04 -6.48
N ILE A 65 -9.09 -10.37 -7.72
CA ILE A 65 -10.02 -10.91 -8.72
C ILE A 65 -9.98 -12.44 -8.65
N GLY A 66 -11.15 -13.06 -8.46
CA GLY A 66 -11.27 -14.51 -8.36
C GLY A 66 -11.10 -15.04 -6.94
N GLU A 67 -10.59 -16.27 -6.83
CA GLU A 67 -10.38 -16.95 -5.55
C GLU A 67 -8.93 -16.78 -5.07
N THR A 68 -8.76 -16.62 -3.76
CA THR A 68 -7.44 -16.62 -3.13
C THR A 68 -7.47 -17.37 -1.81
N ALA A 69 -6.32 -17.89 -1.39
CA ALA A 69 -6.20 -18.47 -0.06
C ALA A 69 -6.37 -17.37 0.99
N PRO A 70 -7.07 -17.65 2.11
CA PRO A 70 -7.19 -16.68 3.19
C PRO A 70 -5.81 -16.34 3.75
N VAL A 71 -5.54 -15.05 3.92
CA VAL A 71 -4.35 -14.55 4.59
C VAL A 71 -4.70 -14.22 6.02
N ILE A 72 -4.12 -14.96 6.98
CA ILE A 72 -4.42 -14.79 8.41
C ILE A 72 -4.13 -13.34 8.82
N GLY A 73 -5.09 -12.72 9.51
CA GLY A 73 -4.96 -11.35 10.00
C GLY A 73 -5.10 -10.25 8.94
N SER A 74 -5.54 -10.60 7.73
CA SER A 74 -5.85 -9.66 6.64
C SER A 74 -7.30 -9.81 6.16
N GLU A 75 -7.92 -8.69 5.81
CA GLU A 75 -9.22 -8.67 5.16
C GLU A 75 -9.07 -8.98 3.67
N ILE A 76 -9.78 -10.00 3.17
CA ILE A 76 -9.79 -10.33 1.73
C ILE A 76 -11.03 -9.71 1.09
N ILE A 77 -10.81 -8.87 0.08
CA ILE A 77 -11.86 -8.12 -0.62
C ILE A 77 -11.91 -8.60 -2.07
N VAL A 78 -12.92 -9.43 -2.36
CA VAL A 78 -13.10 -10.00 -3.71
C VAL A 78 -13.74 -8.96 -4.63
N SER A 79 -13.09 -8.70 -5.76
CA SER A 79 -13.53 -7.82 -6.84
C SER A 79 -13.93 -8.64 -8.06
N LYS A 80 -14.96 -8.19 -8.79
CA LYS A 80 -15.48 -8.89 -9.97
C LYS A 80 -14.73 -8.55 -11.25
N SER A 81 -14.01 -7.43 -11.28
CA SER A 81 -13.23 -6.97 -12.41
C SER A 81 -12.02 -6.16 -11.94
N GLU A 82 -11.04 -5.99 -12.84
CA GLU A 82 -9.88 -5.11 -12.61
C GLU A 82 -10.32 -3.66 -12.36
N GLU A 83 -11.34 -3.18 -13.07
CA GLU A 83 -11.89 -1.85 -12.83
C GLU A 83 -12.45 -1.69 -11.40
N GLU A 84 -13.09 -2.73 -10.87
CA GLU A 84 -13.57 -2.73 -9.48
C GLU A 84 -12.40 -2.76 -8.50
N LEU A 85 -11.42 -3.64 -8.72
CA LEU A 85 -10.21 -3.74 -7.92
C LEU A 85 -9.45 -2.40 -7.88
N LEU A 86 -9.32 -1.70 -9.01
CA LEU A 86 -8.64 -0.40 -9.10
C LEU A 86 -9.40 0.74 -8.39
N LYS A 87 -10.68 0.54 -8.01
CA LYS A 87 -11.39 1.49 -7.12
C LYS A 87 -10.79 1.53 -5.72
N VAL A 88 -9.92 0.58 -5.35
CA VAL A 88 -9.09 0.62 -4.14
C VAL A 88 -8.41 1.96 -3.95
N ARG A 89 -8.03 2.67 -5.02
CA ARG A 89 -7.47 4.02 -4.95
C ARG A 89 -8.30 4.98 -4.09
N ARG A 90 -9.63 4.86 -4.10
CA ARG A 90 -10.53 5.69 -3.28
C ARG A 90 -10.43 5.31 -1.81
N ILE A 91 -10.34 4.03 -1.51
CA ILE A 91 -10.17 3.50 -0.16
C ILE A 91 -8.80 3.93 0.39
N LEU A 92 -7.73 3.81 -0.39
CA LEU A 92 -6.39 4.26 0.00
C LEU A 92 -6.32 5.76 0.28
N LYS A 93 -7.10 6.58 -0.45
CA LYS A 93 -7.24 8.01 -0.14
C LYS A 93 -7.95 8.24 1.20
N SER A 94 -8.94 7.40 1.55
CA SER A 94 -9.66 7.52 2.83
C SER A 94 -8.79 7.17 4.05
N PHE A 95 -7.71 6.41 3.87
CA PHE A 95 -6.76 6.12 4.94
C PHE A 95 -5.90 7.33 5.35
N ASP A 96 -5.85 8.35 4.49
CA ASP A 96 -5.01 9.54 4.65
C ASP A 96 -3.55 9.20 5.02
N PRO A 97 -2.85 8.38 4.22
CA PRO A 97 -1.46 8.05 4.49
C PRO A 97 -0.59 9.26 4.18
N LEU A 98 0.25 9.66 5.14
CA LEU A 98 1.21 10.75 4.94
C LEU A 98 2.39 10.29 4.07
N LEU A 99 2.76 9.01 4.14
CA LEU A 99 3.83 8.43 3.35
C LEU A 99 3.34 7.16 2.65
N LYS A 100 3.72 7.02 1.38
CA LYS A 100 3.51 5.80 0.58
C LYS A 100 4.85 5.19 0.25
N ILE A 101 5.05 3.93 0.62
CA ILE A 101 6.28 3.17 0.36
C ILE A 101 5.93 1.99 -0.53
N ASP A 102 6.68 1.87 -1.63
CA ASP A 102 6.54 0.80 -2.59
C ASP A 102 7.95 0.32 -2.99
N PHE A 103 8.17 -0.99 -2.97
CA PHE A 103 9.39 -1.61 -3.45
C PHE A 103 9.23 -1.89 -4.96
N ASN A 104 9.85 -1.03 -5.78
CA ASN A 104 10.01 -1.11 -7.25
C ASN A 104 9.03 -0.34 -8.14
N LEU A 105 8.06 0.43 -7.63
CA LEU A 105 7.18 1.27 -8.49
C LEU A 105 7.90 2.29 -9.39
N PHE A 106 9.07 2.78 -8.95
CA PHE A 106 9.83 3.81 -9.66
C PHE A 106 11.04 3.24 -10.44
N SER A 107 11.13 1.92 -10.59
CA SER A 107 12.16 1.36 -11.47
C SER A 107 11.94 1.88 -12.89
N PRO A 108 12.96 2.50 -13.51
CA PRO A 108 12.86 2.87 -14.91
C PRO A 108 12.78 1.59 -15.74
N SER A 109 11.65 1.42 -16.45
CA SER A 109 11.50 0.45 -17.53
C SER A 109 12.40 0.78 -18.71
#